data_AF-A0A3N7D3S4-F1
#
_entry.id   AF-A0A3N7D3S4-F1
#
_cell.length_a   1.000
_cell.length_b   1.000
_cell.length_c   1.000
_cell.angle_alpha   90.00
_cell.angle_beta   90.00
_cell.angle_gamma   90.00
#
_symmetry.space_group_name_H-M   'P 1'
#
loop_
_entity.id
_entity.type
_entity.pdbx_description
1 polymer ?
#
loop_
_entity_poly.entity_id
_entity_poly.type
_entity_poly.pdbx_seq_one_letter_code
_entity_poly.pdbx_strand_id
1 'polypeptide(L)'
;MSKFIVEIPNEMTTVINGCAASLGGVGAFSGMIGAGTDLGIIGPVWVGMTISLANKAGSDLSEQALQKIAIAVFTGAGSFIAGAKIASAGLGWIAAVFTGGLSLAASAAANAALNVAFTRSYGRAVARFFLAKEPISSTEIVVKMLIALLGADYGIKTSHDHLLC
;
A
#
# COMPACT_ATOMS: atom_id res chain seq x y z
N MET A 1 19.86 0.98 -6.36
CA MET A 1 19.06 1.87 -5.47
C MET A 1 19.05 3.35 -5.87
N SER A 2 20.09 3.94 -6.49
CA SER A 2 20.11 5.40 -6.72
C SER A 2 19.07 5.93 -7.71
N LYS A 3 18.56 5.10 -8.65
CA LYS A 3 17.58 5.52 -9.67
C LYS A 3 16.19 5.88 -9.13
N PHE A 4 15.82 5.38 -7.95
CA PHE A 4 14.48 5.56 -7.36
C PHE A 4 14.49 6.40 -6.07
N ILE A 5 15.64 6.95 -5.68
CA ILE A 5 15.76 7.96 -4.62
C ILE A 5 15.44 9.31 -5.27
N VAL A 6 14.16 9.51 -5.56
CA VAL A 6 13.63 10.77 -6.10
C VAL A 6 12.84 11.47 -5.01
N GLU A 7 13.06 12.77 -4.87
CA GLU A 7 12.26 13.60 -3.97
C GLU A 7 10.82 13.66 -4.48
N ILE A 8 9.87 13.29 -3.62
CA ILE A 8 8.45 13.27 -3.97
C ILE A 8 7.87 14.66 -3.73
N PRO A 9 7.32 15.34 -4.75
CA PRO A 9 6.73 16.66 -4.58
C PRO A 9 5.63 16.70 -3.52
N ASN A 10 5.47 17.84 -2.85
CA ASN A 10 4.48 18.03 -1.79
C ASN A 10 3.06 17.67 -2.23
N GLU A 11 2.69 17.97 -3.47
CA GLU A 11 1.36 17.64 -4.00
C GLU A 11 1.07 16.14 -4.05
N MET A 12 2.07 15.32 -4.39
CA MET A 12 1.94 13.86 -4.39
C MET A 12 1.90 13.34 -2.96
N THR A 13 2.72 13.91 -2.07
CA THR A 13 2.72 13.57 -0.65
C THR A 13 1.37 13.86 0.01
N THR A 14 0.68 14.94 -0.36
CA THR A 14 -0.67 15.25 0.11
C THR A 14 -1.68 14.20 -0.31
N VAL A 15 -1.65 13.74 -1.57
CA VAL A 15 -2.52 12.65 -2.04
C VAL A 15 -2.26 11.37 -1.25
N ILE A 16 -0.98 10.99 -1.09
CA ILE A 16 -0.58 9.79 -0.35
C ILE A 16 -1.07 9.85 1.10
N ASN A 17 -0.87 10.98 1.78
CA ASN A 17 -1.29 11.15 3.17
C ASN A 17 -2.81 11.20 3.32
N GLY A 18 -3.54 11.78 2.36
CA GLY A 18 -5.00 11.77 2.33
C GLY A 18 -5.56 10.35 2.21
N CYS A 19 -5.06 9.56 1.26
CA CYS A 19 -5.44 8.15 1.09
C CYS A 19 -5.02 7.29 2.29
N ALA A 20 -3.86 7.56 2.89
CA ALA A 20 -3.41 6.84 4.07
C ALA A 20 -4.29 7.14 5.29
N ALA A 21 -4.67 8.40 5.50
CA ALA A 21 -5.56 8.78 6.59
C ALA A 21 -6.95 8.14 6.45
N SER A 22 -7.51 8.13 5.23
CA SER A 22 -8.81 7.49 4.98
C SER A 22 -8.77 5.99 5.26
N LEU A 23 -7.74 5.29 4.78
CA LEU A 23 -7.57 3.85 5.05
C LEU A 23 -7.19 3.54 6.51
N GLY A 24 -6.55 4.48 7.21
CA GLY A 24 -6.36 4.41 8.66
C GLY A 24 -7.69 4.40 9.40
N GLY A 25 -8.62 5.30 9.03
CA GLY A 25 -9.97 5.32 9.58
C GLY A 25 -10.75 4.03 9.30
N VAL A 26 -10.67 3.53 8.07
CA VAL A 26 -11.27 2.25 7.68
C VAL A 26 -10.63 1.08 8.45
N GLY A 27 -9.32 1.12 8.68
CA GLY A 27 -8.59 0.11 9.46
C GLY A 27 -8.99 0.08 10.92
N ALA A 28 -9.21 1.25 11.53
CA ALA A 28 -9.71 1.34 12.91
C ALA A 28 -11.10 0.72 13.02
N PHE A 29 -12.00 1.02 12.07
CA PHE A 29 -13.36 0.49 12.09
C PHE A 29 -13.41 -1.02 11.79
N SER A 30 -12.72 -1.47 10.75
CA SER A 30 -12.67 -2.90 10.37
C SER A 30 -11.93 -3.77 11.38
N GLY A 31 -10.91 -3.24 12.06
CA GLY A 31 -10.18 -3.96 13.10
C GLY A 31 -11.05 -4.34 14.31
N MET A 32 -12.17 -3.64 14.51
CA MET A 32 -13.18 -3.96 15.53
C MET A 32 -14.19 -5.03 15.09
N ILE A 33 -14.32 -5.28 13.78
CA ILE A 33 -15.35 -6.18 13.21
C ILE A 33 -14.72 -7.50 12.72
N GLY A 34 -13.47 -7.46 12.24
CA GLY A 34 -12.70 -8.62 11.82
C GLY A 34 -11.67 -8.27 10.75
N ALA A 35 -10.44 -8.80 10.84
CA ALA A 35 -9.40 -8.53 9.85
C ALA A 35 -9.80 -8.88 8.42
N GLY A 36 -9.42 -8.02 7.48
CA GLY A 36 -9.58 -8.25 6.06
C GLY A 36 -10.94 -7.81 5.48
N THR A 37 -11.89 -7.38 6.32
CA THR A 37 -13.16 -6.76 5.85
C THR A 37 -12.93 -5.47 5.06
N ASP A 38 -11.77 -4.83 5.23
CA ASP A 38 -11.38 -3.61 4.55
C ASP A 38 -10.65 -3.83 3.22
N LEU A 39 -10.34 -5.07 2.83
CA LEU A 39 -9.65 -5.36 1.57
C LEU A 39 -10.45 -4.88 0.35
N GLY A 40 -11.79 -4.91 0.43
CA GLY A 40 -12.67 -4.38 -0.61
C GLY A 40 -12.61 -2.85 -0.77
N ILE A 41 -12.13 -2.12 0.25
CA ILE A 41 -12.01 -0.66 0.23
C ILE A 41 -10.59 -0.23 -0.16
N ILE A 42 -9.57 -1.01 0.22
CA ILE A 42 -8.16 -0.70 -0.08
C ILE A 42 -7.90 -0.66 -1.59
N GLY A 43 -8.40 -1.66 -2.33
CA GLY A 43 -8.21 -1.74 -3.78
C GLY A 43 -8.64 -0.47 -4.53
N PRO A 44 -9.91 -0.01 -4.39
CA PRO A 44 -10.37 1.24 -5.00
C PRO A 44 -9.59 2.48 -4.58
N VAL A 45 -9.19 2.60 -3.31
CA VAL A 45 -8.38 3.74 -2.83
C VAL A 45 -6.99 3.73 -3.46
N TRP A 46 -6.36 2.56 -3.58
CA TRP A 46 -5.05 2.43 -4.22
C TRP A 46 -5.11 2.74 -5.72
N VAL A 47 -6.18 2.31 -6.40
CA VAL A 47 -6.45 2.68 -7.79
C VAL A 47 -6.56 4.20 -7.95
N GLY A 48 -7.40 4.86 -7.14
CA GLY A 48 -7.58 6.31 -7.20
C GLY A 48 -6.30 7.08 -6.88
N MET A 49 -5.50 6.58 -5.93
CA MET A 49 -4.19 7.14 -5.61
C MET A 49 -3.23 7.00 -6.79
N THR A 50 -3.14 5.82 -7.42
CA THR A 50 -2.26 5.59 -8.58
C THR A 50 -2.61 6.50 -9.74
N ILE A 51 -3.89 6.65 -10.06
CA ILE A 51 -4.35 7.56 -11.12
C ILE A 51 -3.96 9.01 -10.79
N SER A 52 -4.22 9.44 -9.56
CA SER A 52 -3.89 10.80 -9.11
C SER A 52 -2.39 11.10 -9.17
N LEU A 53 -1.55 10.13 -8.75
CA LEU A 53 -0.10 10.25 -8.80
C LEU A 53 0.44 10.25 -10.23
N ALA A 54 -0.09 9.40 -11.11
CA ALA A 54 0.27 9.36 -12.52
C ALA A 54 -0.05 10.69 -13.22
N ASN A 55 -1.26 11.23 -12.99
CA ASN A 55 -1.67 12.52 -13.56
C ASN A 55 -0.76 13.66 -13.09
N LYS A 56 -0.38 13.67 -11.80
CA LYS A 56 0.56 14.65 -11.26
C LYS A 56 1.98 14.52 -11.81
N ALA A 57 2.36 13.32 -12.24
CA ALA A 57 3.65 13.07 -12.88
C ALA A 57 3.65 13.36 -14.39
N GLY A 58 2.48 13.69 -14.98
CA GLY A 58 2.34 13.85 -16.42
C GLY A 58 2.47 12.54 -17.21
N SER A 59 2.07 11.42 -16.61
CA SER A 59 2.11 10.11 -17.28
C SER A 59 1.05 10.01 -18.38
N ASP A 60 1.45 9.53 -19.57
CA ASP A 60 0.54 9.28 -20.71
C ASP A 60 -0.21 7.93 -20.64
N LEU A 61 0.00 7.14 -19.57
CA LEU A 61 -0.71 5.88 -19.39
C LEU A 61 -2.22 6.10 -19.24
N SER A 62 -3.03 5.27 -19.89
CA SER A 62 -4.48 5.30 -19.76
C SER A 62 -4.93 4.91 -18.36
N GLU A 63 -6.08 5.43 -17.92
CA GLU A 63 -6.68 5.08 -16.63
C GLU A 63 -6.87 3.56 -16.47
N GLN A 64 -7.23 2.85 -17.55
CA GLN A 64 -7.35 1.39 -17.54
C GLN A 64 -6.00 0.69 -17.26
N ALA A 65 -4.90 1.21 -17.79
CA ALA A 65 -3.57 0.67 -17.50
C ALA A 65 -3.19 0.92 -16.03
N LEU A 66 -3.46 2.12 -15.53
CA LEU A 66 -3.20 2.51 -14.13
C LEU A 66 -4.01 1.66 -13.15
N GLN A 67 -5.29 1.39 -13.46
CA GLN A 67 -6.14 0.48 -12.70
C GLN A 67 -5.55 -0.94 -12.63
N LYS A 68 -5.12 -1.48 -13.78
CA LYS A 68 -4.51 -2.81 -13.85
C LYS A 68 -3.21 -2.89 -13.05
N ILE A 69 -2.36 -1.87 -13.12
CA ILE A 69 -1.14 -1.78 -12.31
C ILE A 69 -1.50 -1.81 -10.82
N ALA A 70 -2.41 -0.94 -10.38
CA ALA A 70 -2.79 -0.84 -8.99
C ALA A 70 -3.38 -2.15 -8.45
N ILE A 71 -4.29 -2.79 -9.21
CA ILE A 71 -4.90 -4.07 -8.85
C ILE A 71 -3.87 -5.20 -8.83
N ALA A 72 -2.93 -5.23 -9.78
CA ALA A 72 -1.90 -6.26 -9.84
C ALA A 72 -0.90 -6.14 -8.68
N VAL A 73 -0.51 -4.91 -8.31
CA VAL A 73 0.31 -4.68 -7.11
C VAL A 73 -0.49 -5.01 -5.85
N PHE A 74 -1.75 -4.61 -5.77
CA PHE A 74 -2.62 -4.97 -4.66
C PHE A 74 -2.78 -6.49 -4.53
N THR A 75 -2.88 -7.23 -5.63
CA THR A 75 -2.98 -8.70 -5.60
C THR A 75 -1.65 -9.36 -5.20
N GLY A 76 -0.54 -8.89 -5.77
CA GLY A 76 0.80 -9.41 -5.50
C GLY A 76 1.29 -9.11 -4.08
N ALA A 77 1.07 -7.89 -3.59
CA ALA A 77 1.36 -7.49 -2.20
C ALA A 77 0.24 -7.91 -1.22
N GLY A 78 -0.97 -8.12 -1.72
CA GLY A 78 -2.17 -8.39 -0.93
C GLY A 78 -2.13 -9.70 -0.19
N SER A 79 -1.45 -10.72 -0.71
CA SER A 79 -1.22 -11.98 0.01
C SER A 79 -0.38 -11.76 1.28
N PHE A 80 0.66 -10.92 1.21
CA PHE A 80 1.46 -10.52 2.36
C PHE A 80 0.67 -9.62 3.32
N ILE A 81 -0.04 -8.62 2.81
CA ILE A 81 -0.85 -7.69 3.61
C ILE A 81 -1.99 -8.42 4.32
N ALA A 82 -2.69 -9.31 3.62
CA ALA A 82 -3.74 -10.14 4.19
C ALA A 82 -3.19 -11.10 5.24
N GLY A 83 -2.05 -11.77 4.97
CA GLY A 83 -1.38 -12.63 5.94
C GLY A 83 -0.99 -11.88 7.22
N ALA A 84 -0.39 -10.69 7.09
CA ALA A 84 0.00 -9.85 8.21
C ALA A 84 -1.22 -9.39 9.04
N LYS A 85 -2.30 -8.97 8.39
CA LYS A 85 -3.54 -8.51 9.05
C LYS A 85 -4.30 -9.64 9.75
N ILE A 86 -4.41 -10.79 9.10
CA ILE A 86 -5.08 -11.98 9.67
C ILE A 86 -4.31 -12.45 10.91
N ALA A 87 -2.97 -12.50 10.84
CA ALA A 87 -2.14 -12.85 11.98
C ALA A 87 -2.28 -11.84 13.14
N SER A 88 -2.24 -10.53 12.85
CA SER A 88 -2.35 -9.49 13.89
C SER A 88 -3.73 -9.46 14.54
N ALA A 89 -4.81 -9.62 13.78
CA ALA A 89 -6.16 -9.59 14.34
C ALA A 89 -6.53 -10.91 15.03
N GLY A 90 -6.09 -12.05 14.53
CA GLY A 90 -6.30 -13.34 15.20
C GLY A 90 -5.71 -13.35 16.61
N LEU A 91 -4.49 -12.86 16.76
CA LEU A 91 -3.83 -12.69 18.06
C LEU A 91 -4.53 -11.62 18.93
N GLY A 92 -4.97 -10.51 18.30
CA GLY A 92 -5.70 -9.44 18.98
C GLY A 92 -7.04 -9.88 19.58
N TRP A 93 -7.83 -10.68 18.85
CA TRP A 93 -9.11 -11.22 19.31
C TRP A 93 -8.96 -12.27 20.40
N ILE A 94 -7.97 -13.17 20.30
CA ILE A 94 -7.68 -14.14 21.34
C ILE A 94 -7.29 -13.42 22.65
N ALA A 95 -6.45 -12.40 22.57
CA ALA A 95 -6.07 -11.60 23.72
C ALA A 95 -7.25 -10.78 24.30
N ALA A 96 -8.30 -10.51 23.53
CA ALA A 96 -9.40 -9.62 23.93
C ALA A 96 -10.30 -10.26 24.97
N VAL A 97 -10.50 -11.56 24.83
CA VAL A 97 -11.25 -12.39 25.77
C VAL A 97 -10.61 -12.36 27.15
N PHE A 98 -9.27 -12.34 27.22
CA PHE A 98 -8.54 -12.35 28.50
C PHE A 98 -8.28 -10.95 29.08
N THR A 99 -8.43 -9.88 28.29
CA THR A 99 -8.11 -8.51 28.70
C THR A 99 -9.33 -7.59 28.83
N GLY A 100 -10.55 -8.13 28.75
CA GLY A 100 -11.78 -7.33 28.87
C GLY A 100 -11.98 -6.32 27.74
N GLY A 101 -11.50 -6.62 26.53
CA GLY A 101 -11.68 -5.76 25.35
C GLY A 101 -10.62 -4.67 25.14
N LEU A 102 -9.67 -4.49 26.05
CA LEU A 102 -8.52 -3.59 25.84
C LEU A 102 -7.68 -3.98 24.61
N SER A 103 -7.54 -5.27 24.32
CA SER A 103 -6.83 -5.70 23.12
C SER A 103 -7.63 -5.52 21.82
N LEU A 104 -8.95 -5.29 21.88
CA LEU A 104 -9.74 -4.93 20.68
C LEU A 104 -9.39 -3.51 20.22
N ALA A 105 -9.25 -2.57 21.16
CA ALA A 105 -8.78 -1.22 20.86
C ALA A 105 -7.34 -1.25 20.32
N ALA A 106 -6.47 -2.08 20.90
CA ALA A 106 -5.10 -2.28 20.39
C ALA A 106 -5.09 -2.93 18.99
N SER A 107 -5.98 -3.90 18.74
CA SER A 107 -6.14 -4.54 17.43
C SER A 107 -6.63 -3.55 16.36
N ALA A 108 -7.62 -2.72 16.71
CA ALA A 108 -8.11 -1.65 15.85
C ALA A 108 -7.01 -0.62 15.52
N ALA A 109 -6.25 -0.19 16.53
CA ALA A 109 -5.12 0.71 16.35
C ALA A 109 -4.02 0.10 15.49
N ALA A 110 -3.69 -1.19 15.70
CA ALA A 110 -2.71 -1.91 14.89
C ALA A 110 -3.16 -2.05 13.43
N ASN A 111 -4.43 -2.39 13.18
CA ASN A 111 -4.97 -2.49 11.82
C ASN A 111 -5.00 -1.12 11.11
N ALA A 112 -5.37 -0.06 11.83
CA ALA A 112 -5.28 1.32 11.34
C ALA A 112 -3.84 1.69 10.97
N ALA A 113 -2.89 1.42 11.86
CA ALA A 113 -1.47 1.72 11.64
C ALA A 113 -0.91 0.95 10.45
N LEU A 114 -1.24 -0.34 10.31
CA LEU A 114 -0.84 -1.15 9.15
C LEU A 114 -1.40 -0.58 7.85
N ASN A 115 -2.68 -0.19 7.82
CA ASN A 115 -3.27 0.43 6.63
C ASN A 115 -2.60 1.75 6.25
N VAL A 116 -2.34 2.62 7.22
CA VAL A 116 -1.64 3.88 7.00
C VAL A 116 -0.24 3.62 6.46
N ALA A 117 0.49 2.70 7.09
CA ALA A 117 1.87 2.37 6.70
C ALA A 117 1.93 1.79 5.29
N PHE A 118 1.13 0.77 4.98
CA PHE A 118 1.12 0.13 3.67
C PHE A 118 0.69 1.08 2.57
N THR A 119 -0.32 1.92 2.83
CA THR A 119 -0.79 2.90 1.86
C THR A 119 0.28 3.97 1.59
N ARG A 120 0.98 4.43 2.64
CA ARG A 120 2.09 5.38 2.47
C ARG A 120 3.23 4.77 1.67
N SER A 121 3.64 3.55 1.99
CA SER A 121 4.73 2.87 1.30
C SER A 121 4.37 2.59 -0.17
N TYR A 122 3.17 2.07 -0.42
CA TYR A 122 2.66 1.88 -1.78
C TYR A 122 2.61 3.20 -2.56
N GLY A 123 2.03 4.25 -1.98
CA GLY A 123 1.95 5.57 -2.61
C GLY A 123 3.33 6.15 -2.92
N ARG A 124 4.32 5.97 -2.04
CA ARG A 124 5.71 6.38 -2.29
C ARG A 124 6.36 5.59 -3.40
N ALA A 125 6.17 4.27 -3.43
CA ALA A 125 6.66 3.42 -4.52
C ALA A 125 6.08 3.85 -5.87
N VAL A 126 4.78 4.11 -5.93
CA VAL A 126 4.09 4.59 -7.13
C VAL A 126 4.58 5.96 -7.57
N ALA A 127 4.70 6.90 -6.63
CA ALA A 127 5.22 8.24 -6.94
C ALA A 127 6.66 8.17 -7.48
N ARG A 128 7.54 7.39 -6.81
CA ARG A 128 8.93 7.19 -7.27
C ARG A 128 8.99 6.53 -8.64
N PHE A 129 8.11 5.57 -8.91
CA PHE A 129 8.01 4.92 -10.21
C PHE A 129 7.66 5.94 -11.31
N PHE A 130 6.63 6.76 -11.12
CA PHE A 130 6.22 7.75 -12.13
C PHE A 130 7.18 8.93 -12.27
N LEU A 131 7.95 9.25 -11.23
CA LEU A 131 9.00 10.27 -11.29
C LEU A 131 10.33 9.74 -11.87
N ALA A 132 10.48 8.42 -12.02
CA ALA A 132 11.68 7.85 -12.61
C ALA A 132 11.75 8.18 -14.11
N LYS A 133 12.94 8.58 -14.57
CA LYS A 133 13.16 9.08 -15.93
C LYS A 133 13.12 8.01 -17.04
N GLU A 134 13.00 6.73 -16.69
CA GLU A 134 13.05 5.63 -17.65
C GLU A 134 11.63 5.16 -17.97
N PRO A 135 11.17 5.30 -19.23
CA PRO A 135 9.86 4.81 -19.62
C PRO A 135 9.86 3.27 -19.62
N ILE A 136 9.15 2.68 -18.68
CA ILE A 136 8.93 1.23 -18.61
C ILE A 136 7.58 0.93 -19.22
N SER A 137 7.58 0.34 -20.42
CA SER A 137 6.36 0.04 -21.19
C SER A 137 5.68 -1.27 -20.79
N SER A 138 6.36 -2.14 -20.04
CA SER A 138 5.79 -3.42 -19.60
C SER A 138 5.10 -3.29 -18.24
N THR A 139 3.77 -3.38 -18.24
CA THR A 139 2.93 -3.42 -17.03
C THR A 139 3.42 -4.45 -16.01
N GLU A 140 3.91 -5.60 -16.47
CA GLU A 140 4.42 -6.66 -15.58
C GLU A 140 5.69 -6.22 -14.83
N ILE A 141 6.61 -5.54 -15.53
CA ILE A 141 7.84 -5.02 -14.93
C ILE A 141 7.49 -3.91 -13.94
N VAL A 142 6.54 -3.02 -14.28
CA VAL A 142 6.04 -1.99 -13.38
C VAL A 142 5.51 -2.61 -12.08
N VAL A 143 4.67 -3.64 -12.18
CA VAL A 143 4.11 -4.32 -11.00
C VAL A 143 5.21 -4.93 -10.14
N LYS A 144 6.17 -5.63 -10.75
CA LYS A 144 7.31 -6.24 -10.02
C LYS A 144 8.19 -5.20 -9.34
N MET A 145 8.42 -4.05 -9.99
CA MET A 145 9.20 -2.95 -9.41
C MET A 145 8.48 -2.26 -8.26
N LEU A 146 7.16 -2.06 -8.38
CA LEU A 146 6.35 -1.50 -7.30
C LEU A 146 6.34 -2.44 -6.08
N ILE A 147 6.29 -3.75 -6.29
CA ILE A 147 6.42 -4.75 -5.21
C ILE A 147 7.82 -4.69 -4.57
N ALA A 148 8.88 -4.59 -5.38
CA ALA A 148 10.25 -4.48 -4.87
C ALA A 148 10.47 -3.18 -4.07
N LEU A 149 9.97 -2.04 -4.57
CA LEU A 149 10.03 -0.74 -3.88
C LEU A 149 9.24 -0.75 -2.57
N LEU A 150 8.06 -1.40 -2.57
CA LEU A 150 7.27 -1.61 -1.36
C LEU A 150 8.07 -2.44 -0.35
N GLY A 151 8.66 -3.57 -0.76
CA GLY A 151 9.48 -4.42 0.11
C GLY A 151 10.69 -3.68 0.68
N ALA A 152 11.38 -2.90 -0.15
CA ALA A 152 12.54 -2.12 0.25
C ALA A 152 12.24 -1.08 1.35
N ASP A 153 11.07 -0.42 1.29
CA ASP A 153 10.62 0.53 2.33
C ASP A 153 10.44 -0.15 3.71
N TYR A 154 10.23 -1.46 3.75
CA TYR A 154 10.13 -2.26 4.98
C TYR A 154 11.40 -3.06 5.30
N GLY A 155 12.46 -2.93 4.51
CA GLY A 155 13.67 -3.76 4.64
C GLY A 155 13.43 -5.24 4.33
N ILE A 156 12.35 -5.58 3.61
CA ILE A 156 12.00 -6.94 3.24
C ILE A 156 12.58 -7.21 1.85
N LYS A 157 13.42 -8.24 1.76
CA LYS A 157 13.92 -8.71 0.45
C LYS A 157 12.78 -9.34 -0.34
N THR A 158 12.60 -8.90 -1.57
CA THR A 158 11.66 -9.50 -2.51
C THR A 158 12.41 -10.31 -3.57
N SER A 159 11.72 -11.23 -4.25
CA SER A 159 12.24 -11.91 -5.44
C SER A 159 12.56 -10.96 -6.60
N HIS A 160 12.14 -9.69 -6.49
CA HIS A 160 12.23 -8.67 -7.53
C HIS A 160 13.26 -7.57 -7.21
N ASP A 161 14.02 -7.68 -6.11
CA ASP A 161 15.02 -6.67 -5.70
C ASP A 161 16.09 -6.43 -6.78
N HIS A 162 16.35 -7.42 -7.62
CA HIS A 162 17.26 -7.30 -8.77
C HIS A 162 16.85 -6.21 -9.78
N LEU A 163 15.58 -5.79 -9.79
CA LEU A 163 15.05 -4.71 -10.63
C LEU A 163 15.34 -3.31 -10.08
N LEU A 164 15.82 -3.20 -8.83
CA LEU A 164 16.15 -1.92 -8.18
C LEU A 164 17.63 -1.52 -8.35
N CYS A 165 18.43 -2.38 -8.98
CA CYS A 165 19.87 -2.21 -9.20
C CYS A 165 20.16 -1.23 -10.33
#